data_AF-A0A1H4Q3P6-F1
#
_entry.id   AF-A0A1H4Q3P6-F1
#
_cell.length_a   1.000
_cell.length_b   1.000
_cell.length_c   1.000
_cell.angle_alpha   90.00
_cell.angle_beta   90.00
_cell.angle_gamma   90.00
#
_symmetry.space_group_name_H-M   'P 1'
#
loop_
_entity.id
_entity.type
_entity.pdbx_description
1 polymer ?
#
loop_
_entity_poly.entity_id
_entity_poly.type
_entity_poly.pdbx_seq_one_letter_code
_entity_poly.pdbx_strand_id
1 'polypeptide(L)'
;MARPRTPKFAKRLHRMEVQLNDPEKAEIAARADALGLPVAAYMRSVVLGSEPPSRRAGVDAEAVAALNRVGSNLNQIAKVGNKSGTLTAVQIKALGALHAQIARTAAKIGDALA
;
A
#
# COMPACT_ATOMS: atom_id res chain seq x y z
N MET A 1 15.34 8.60 -1.62
CA MET A 1 16.20 7.40 -1.69
C MET A 1 15.66 6.44 -2.74
N ALA A 2 16.53 5.88 -3.58
CA ALA A 2 16.12 4.84 -4.53
C ALA A 2 15.78 3.54 -3.77
N ARG A 3 14.74 2.82 -4.21
CA ARG A 3 14.38 1.52 -3.65
C ARG A 3 15.53 0.53 -3.88
N PRO A 4 16.05 -0.15 -2.83
CA PRO A 4 17.08 -1.17 -2.99
C PRO A 4 16.63 -2.25 -3.98
N ARG A 5 17.52 -2.66 -4.90
CA ARG A 5 17.22 -3.75 -5.85
C ARG A 5 17.16 -5.06 -5.08
N THR A 6 16.10 -5.84 -5.29
CA THR A 6 15.96 -7.17 -4.70
C THR A 6 17.14 -8.07 -5.11
N PRO A 7 17.85 -8.70 -4.15
CA PRO A 7 19.03 -9.51 -4.46
C PRO A 7 18.68 -10.74 -5.32
N LYS A 8 19.63 -11.20 -6.14
CA LYS A 8 19.41 -12.30 -7.10
C LYS A 8 18.93 -13.61 -6.44
N PHE A 9 19.39 -13.91 -5.23
CA PHE A 9 18.99 -15.09 -4.44
C PHE A 9 17.55 -15.02 -3.88
N ALA A 10 16.93 -13.85 -3.87
CA ALA A 10 15.52 -13.72 -3.48
C ALA A 10 14.54 -13.92 -4.66
N LYS A 11 15.05 -14.16 -5.88
CA LYS A 11 14.21 -14.48 -7.04
C LYS A 11 13.71 -15.92 -6.96
N ARG A 12 12.43 -16.11 -7.24
CA ARG A 12 11.77 -17.42 -7.26
C ARG A 12 11.98 -18.03 -8.64
N LEU A 13 12.87 -19.02 -8.77
CA LEU A 13 13.29 -19.60 -10.06
C LEU A 13 12.74 -21.01 -10.31
N HIS A 14 12.23 -21.69 -9.28
CA HIS A 14 11.72 -23.06 -9.37
C HIS A 14 10.20 -23.08 -9.46
N ARG A 15 9.66 -23.99 -10.28
CA ARG A 15 8.23 -24.22 -10.47
C ARG A 15 7.84 -25.54 -9.81
N MET A 16 6.66 -25.55 -9.19
CA MET A 16 5.99 -26.74 -8.69
C MET A 16 4.65 -26.83 -9.40
N GLU A 17 4.29 -28.02 -9.90
CA GLU A 17 3.05 -28.28 -10.62
C GLU A 17 2.30 -29.41 -9.93
N VAL A 18 0.98 -29.27 -9.83
CA VAL A 18 0.08 -30.26 -9.24
C VAL A 18 -1.15 -30.33 -10.13
N GLN A 19 -1.59 -31.54 -10.46
CA GLN A 19 -2.84 -31.74 -11.20
C GLN A 19 -4.02 -31.59 -10.24
N LEU A 20 -5.03 -30.84 -10.66
CA LEU A 20 -6.22 -30.56 -9.88
C LEU A 20 -7.44 -30.88 -10.73
N ASN A 21 -8.51 -31.34 -10.10
CA ASN A 21 -9.83 -31.31 -10.70
C ASN A 21 -10.46 -29.91 -10.57
N ASP A 22 -11.58 -29.70 -11.27
CA ASP A 22 -12.29 -28.42 -11.25
C ASP A 22 -12.70 -27.95 -9.83
N PRO A 23 -13.29 -28.80 -8.95
CA PRO A 23 -13.67 -28.35 -7.61
C PRO A 23 -12.46 -27.97 -6.74
N GLU A 24 -11.35 -28.72 -6.79
CA GLU A 24 -10.13 -28.39 -6.05
C GLU A 24 -9.56 -27.03 -6.48
N LYS A 25 -9.54 -26.77 -7.79
CA LYS A 25 -9.07 -25.49 -8.33
C LYS A 25 -9.94 -24.32 -7.85
N ALA A 26 -11.27 -24.50 -7.87
CA ALA A 26 -12.21 -23.49 -7.41
C ALA A 26 -12.07 -23.20 -5.91
N GLU A 27 -11.94 -24.25 -5.10
CA GLU A 27 -11.78 -24.13 -3.65
C GLU A 27 -10.48 -23.40 -3.28
N ILE A 28 -9.37 -23.73 -3.95
CA ILE A 28 -8.10 -23.04 -3.70
C ILE A 28 -8.18 -21.56 -4.07
N ALA A 29 -8.86 -21.22 -5.17
CA ALA A 29 -9.06 -19.84 -5.58
C ALA A 29 -9.91 -19.07 -4.56
N ALA A 30 -11.01 -19.66 -4.07
CA ALA A 30 -11.87 -19.05 -3.07
C ALA A 30 -11.14 -18.79 -1.74
N ARG A 31 -10.35 -19.75 -1.26
CA ARG A 31 -9.55 -19.60 -0.03
C ARG A 31 -8.49 -18.50 -0.17
N ALA A 32 -7.85 -18.40 -1.34
CA ALA A 32 -6.89 -17.34 -1.62
C ALA A 32 -7.57 -15.96 -1.65
N ASP A 33 -8.75 -15.85 -2.26
CA ASP A 33 -9.50 -14.60 -2.37
C ASP A 33 -10.03 -14.10 -1.01
N ALA A 34 -10.52 -15.02 -0.16
CA ALA A 34 -10.94 -14.72 1.20
C ALA A 34 -9.81 -14.07 2.03
N LEU A 35 -8.55 -14.45 1.77
CA LEU A 35 -7.36 -13.87 2.40
C LEU A 35 -6.79 -12.68 1.62
N GLY A 36 -7.33 -12.37 0.44
CA GLY A 36 -6.85 -11.30 -0.42
C GLY A 36 -5.48 -11.56 -1.05
N LEU A 37 -5.10 -12.83 -1.20
CA LEU A 37 -3.80 -13.25 -1.68
C LEU A 37 -3.88 -13.79 -3.11
N PRO A 38 -2.85 -13.57 -3.94
CA PRO A 38 -2.70 -14.35 -5.17
C PRO A 38 -2.62 -15.85 -4.84
N VAL A 39 -3.24 -16.69 -5.67
CA VAL A 39 -3.28 -18.16 -5.47
C VAL A 39 -1.90 -18.75 -5.19
N ALA A 40 -0.87 -18.36 -5.95
CA ALA A 40 0.50 -18.83 -5.73
C ALA A 40 1.11 -18.40 -4.38
N ALA A 41 0.71 -17.23 -3.86
CA ALA A 41 1.16 -16.76 -2.55
C ALA A 41 0.47 -17.54 -1.43
N TYR A 42 -0.83 -17.79 -1.55
CA TYR A 42 -1.61 -18.63 -0.64
C TYR A 42 -1.10 -20.08 -0.62
N MET A 43 -0.94 -20.73 -1.78
CA MET A 43 -0.40 -22.09 -1.85
C MET A 43 0.97 -22.18 -1.17
N ARG A 44 1.84 -21.19 -1.40
CA ARG A 44 3.18 -21.15 -0.81
C ARG A 44 3.13 -21.03 0.72
N SER A 45 2.25 -20.19 1.25
CA SER A 45 2.15 -20.00 2.70
C SER A 45 1.70 -21.29 3.37
N VAL A 46 0.68 -21.95 2.80
CA VAL A 46 0.18 -23.25 3.27
C VAL A 46 1.28 -24.33 3.19
N VAL A 47 1.94 -24.49 2.04
CA VAL A 47 2.94 -25.55 1.82
C VAL A 47 4.20 -25.36 2.69
N LEU A 48 4.63 -24.12 2.90
CA LEU A 48 5.82 -23.82 3.71
C LEU A 48 5.50 -23.67 5.21
N GLY A 49 4.24 -23.84 5.62
CA GLY A 49 3.80 -23.63 7.01
C GLY A 49 4.01 -22.20 7.52
N SER A 50 4.16 -21.24 6.60
CA SER A 50 4.23 -19.82 6.96
C SER A 50 2.82 -19.28 6.96
N GLU A 51 2.40 -18.66 8.05
CA GLU A 51 1.04 -18.10 8.14
C GLU A 51 0.84 -17.10 6.98
N PRO A 52 -0.18 -17.29 6.11
CA PRO A 52 -0.45 -16.35 5.04
C PRO A 52 -0.60 -14.96 5.66
N PRO A 53 0.10 -13.93 5.16
CA PRO A 53 -0.10 -12.59 5.69
C PRO A 53 -1.58 -12.27 5.48
N SER A 54 -2.32 -12.10 6.56
CA SER A 54 -3.70 -11.63 6.46
C SER A 54 -3.65 -10.33 5.68
N ARG A 55 -4.57 -10.17 4.72
CA ARG A 55 -4.86 -8.84 4.20
C ARG A 55 -5.01 -7.97 5.45
N ARG A 56 -4.22 -6.89 5.55
CA ARG A 56 -4.47 -5.84 6.54
C ARG A 56 -5.85 -5.29 6.22
N ALA A 57 -6.88 -5.94 6.73
CA ALA A 57 -8.24 -5.43 6.69
C ALA A 57 -8.19 -4.10 7.43
N GLY A 58 -8.53 -3.03 6.74
CA GLY A 58 -8.61 -1.69 7.34
C GLY A 58 -7.66 -0.64 6.77
N VAL A 59 -6.79 -0.96 5.79
CA VAL A 59 -6.09 0.11 5.06
C VAL A 59 -6.82 0.36 3.76
N ASP A 60 -7.72 1.34 3.76
CA ASP A 60 -8.39 1.83 2.57
C ASP A 60 -7.33 2.31 1.56
N ALA A 61 -7.24 1.62 0.41
CA ALA A 61 -6.28 1.93 -0.64
C ALA A 61 -6.49 3.36 -1.17
N GLU A 62 -7.72 3.87 -1.11
CA GLU A 62 -8.05 5.23 -1.46
C GLU A 62 -7.50 6.23 -0.42
N ALA A 63 -7.62 5.91 0.87
CA ALA A 63 -7.02 6.71 1.95
C ALA A 63 -5.49 6.78 1.83
N VAL A 64 -4.83 5.66 1.51
CA VAL A 64 -3.37 5.64 1.27
C VAL A 64 -2.99 6.44 0.03
N ALA A 65 -3.76 6.33 -1.06
CA ALA A 65 -3.53 7.13 -2.26
C ALA A 65 -3.72 8.64 -1.98
N ALA A 66 -4.73 9.02 -1.20
CA ALA A 66 -4.97 10.39 -0.79
C ALA A 66 -3.79 10.93 0.05
N LEU A 67 -3.30 10.15 1.01
CA LEU A 67 -2.15 10.53 1.84
C LEU A 67 -0.87 10.68 1.01
N ASN A 68 -0.63 9.80 0.04
CA ASN A 68 0.51 9.91 -0.86
C ASN A 68 0.48 11.19 -1.71
N ARG A 69 -0.69 11.60 -2.21
CA ARG A 69 -0.85 12.86 -2.95
C ARG A 69 -0.53 14.06 -2.08
N VAL A 70 -1.01 14.07 -0.84
CA VAL A 70 -0.70 15.11 0.14
C VAL A 70 0.82 15.20 0.38
N GLY A 71 1.46 14.07 0.66
CA GLY A 71 2.91 14.03 0.92
C GLY A 71 3.73 14.52 -0.27
N SER A 72 3.31 14.18 -1.49
CA SER A 72 3.93 14.68 -2.73
C SER A 72 3.86 16.21 -2.84
N ASN A 73 2.68 16.80 -2.61
CA ASN A 73 2.48 18.25 -2.66
C ASN A 73 3.33 18.97 -1.60
N LEU A 74 3.40 18.43 -0.38
CA LEU A 74 4.24 18.98 0.69
C LEU A 74 5.73 18.92 0.33
N ASN A 75 6.19 17.81 -0.26
CA ASN A 75 7.56 17.68 -0.73
C ASN A 75 7.91 18.65 -1.87
N GLN A 76 6.95 18.99 -2.73
CA GLN A 76 7.13 20.01 -3.77
C GLN A 76 7.29 21.40 -3.16
N ILE A 77 6.45 21.77 -2.19
CA ILE A 77 6.54 23.07 -1.49
C ILE A 77 7.87 23.16 -0.72
N ALA A 78 8.27 22.09 -0.04
CA ALA A 78 9.55 22.03 0.67
C ALA A 78 10.74 22.19 -0.28
N LYS A 79 10.73 21.53 -1.45
CA LYS A 79 11.77 21.71 -2.47
C LYS A 79 11.84 23.13 -3.00
N VAL A 80 10.69 23.77 -3.23
CA VAL A 80 10.65 25.18 -3.66
C VAL A 80 11.22 26.07 -2.56
N GLY A 81 10.77 25.93 -1.31
CA GLY A 81 11.28 26.71 -0.18
C GLY A 81 12.77 26.51 0.07
N ASN A 82 13.26 25.27 0.00
CA ASN A 82 14.69 24.96 0.12
C ASN A 82 15.53 25.56 -1.02
N LYS A 83 14.95 25.77 -2.20
CA LYS A 83 15.64 26.32 -3.37
C LYS A 83 15.56 27.86 -3.44
N SER A 84 14.48 28.46 -2.97
CA SER A 84 14.29 29.93 -2.97
C SER A 84 14.74 30.61 -1.68
N GLY A 85 15.01 29.87 -0.61
CA GLY A 85 15.41 30.39 0.70
C GLY A 85 14.30 31.15 1.46
N THR A 86 13.17 31.41 0.80
CA THR A 86 12.00 32.12 1.33
C THR A 86 10.72 31.54 0.73
N LEU A 87 9.66 31.46 1.54
CA LEU A 87 8.31 31.10 1.10
C LEU A 87 7.47 32.36 1.01
N THR A 88 6.75 32.53 -0.11
CA THR A 88 5.85 33.67 -0.32
C THR A 88 4.57 33.52 0.52
N ALA A 89 3.90 34.63 0.84
CA ALA A 89 2.65 34.62 1.61
C ALA A 89 1.55 33.74 0.99
N VAL A 90 1.51 33.65 -0.34
CA VAL A 90 0.59 32.76 -1.07
C VAL A 90 0.90 31.28 -0.82
N GLN A 91 2.19 30.92 -0.78
CA GLN A 91 2.64 29.55 -0.50
C GLN A 91 2.35 29.16 0.96
N ILE A 92 2.51 30.09 1.91
CA ILE A 92 2.17 29.87 3.32
C ILE A 92 0.65 29.65 3.49
N LYS A 93 -0.18 30.45 2.82
CA LYS A 93 -1.64 30.29 2.84
C LYS A 93 -2.09 28.97 2.22
N ALA A 94 -1.46 28.55 1.12
CA ALA A 94 -1.70 27.25 0.50
C ALA A 94 -1.31 26.08 1.43
N LEU A 95 -0.22 26.21 2.18
CA LEU A 95 0.20 25.22 3.17
C LEU A 95 -0.84 25.08 4.31
N GLY A 96 -1.39 26.19 4.79
CA GLY A 96 -2.45 26.20 5.80
C GLY A 96 -3.75 25.52 5.31
N ALA A 97 -4.13 25.77 4.05
CA ALA A 97 -5.28 25.11 3.44
C ALA A 97 -5.07 23.59 3.28
N LEU A 98 -3.87 23.18 2.88
CA LEU A 98 -3.49 21.76 2.79
C LEU A 98 -3.55 21.09 4.17
N HIS A 99 -3.00 21.73 5.21
CA HIS A 99 -3.06 21.22 6.58
C HIS A 99 -4.50 21.01 7.08
N ALA A 100 -5.40 21.97 6.83
CA ALA A 100 -6.81 21.84 7.19
C ALA A 100 -7.51 20.69 6.44
N GLN A 101 -7.12 20.44 5.19
CA GLN A 101 -7.67 19.32 4.40
C GLN A 101 -7.16 17.97 4.91
N ILE A 102 -5.88 17.87 5.31
CA ILE A 102 -5.31 16.67 5.95
C ILE A 102 -6.06 16.35 7.24
N ALA A 103 -6.27 17.34 8.10
CA ALA A 103 -6.96 17.16 9.37
C ALA A 103 -8.39 16.63 9.18
N ARG A 104 -9.11 17.13 8.17
CA ARG A 104 -10.46 16.65 7.83
C ARG A 104 -10.46 15.21 7.31
N THR A 105 -9.53 14.85 6.45
CA THR A 105 -9.44 13.47 5.92
C THR A 105 -9.03 12.49 7.01
N ALA A 106 -8.11 12.89 7.90
CA ALA A 106 -7.72 12.08 9.05
C ALA A 106 -8.87 11.85 10.04
N ALA A 107 -9.70 12.88 10.31
CA ALA A 107 -10.89 12.74 11.14
C ALA A 107 -11.91 11.76 10.54
N LYS A 108 -12.21 11.88 9.24
CA LYS A 108 -13.12 10.94 8.54
C LYS A 108 -12.64 9.49 8.56
N ILE A 109 -11.33 9.27 8.48
CA ILE A 109 -10.74 7.92 8.59
C ILE A 109 -10.88 7.41 10.03
N GLY A 110 -10.69 8.27 11.04
CA GLY A 110 -10.92 7.92 12.45
C GLY A 110 -12.37 7.51 12.72
N ASP A 111 -13.33 8.27 12.19
CA ASP A 111 -14.77 7.98 12.34
C ASP A 111 -15.21 6.70 11.60
N ALA A 112 -14.53 6.33 10.51
CA ALA A 112 -14.83 5.12 9.73
C ALA A 112 -14.19 3.84 10.31
N LEU A 113 -13.29 3.97 11.29
CA LEU A 113 -12.57 2.87 11.94
C LEU A 113 -13.04 2.63 13.39
N ALA A 114 -13.96 3.44 13.90
CA ALA A 114 -14.60 3.30 15.22
C ALA A 114 -15.94 2.55 15.11
#